data_AF-A0A6D0IVD2-F1
#
_entry.id   AF-A0A6D0IVD2-F1
#
_cell.length_a   1.000
_cell.length_b   1.000
_cell.length_c   1.000
_cell.angle_alpha   90.00
_cell.angle_beta   90.00
_cell.angle_gamma   90.00
#
_symmetry.space_group_name_H-M   'P 1'
#
loop_
_entity.id
_entity.type
_entity.pdbx_description
1 polymer ?
#
loop_
_entity_poly.entity_id
_entity_poly.type
_entity_poly.pdbx_seq_one_letter_code
_entity_poly.pdbx_strand_id
1 'polypeptide(L)'
;MKAILIPFLSLLIPLTPQSAFAQSEPELKLESVVIVSRHGVRAPTKATQLMQDVTPDAWPTWPVKLGWLTPRGGELIAYLGHYQR
;
A
#
# COMPACT_ATOMS: atom_id res chain seq x y z
N MET A 1 -20.20 57.99 53.81
CA MET A 1 -18.93 57.29 53.53
C MET A 1 -19.15 56.51 52.24
N LYS A 2 -18.67 57.01 51.10
CA LYS A 2 -18.90 56.41 49.77
C LYS A 2 -17.69 55.53 49.46
N ALA A 3 -17.84 54.21 49.58
CA ALA A 3 -16.84 53.29 49.07
C ALA A 3 -17.05 53.19 47.55
N ILE A 4 -16.18 53.86 46.79
CA ILE A 4 -16.07 53.68 45.34
C ILE A 4 -15.33 52.36 45.14
N LEU A 5 -16.07 51.30 44.82
CA LEU A 5 -15.51 49.99 44.48
C LEU A 5 -15.26 49.97 42.96
N ILE A 6 -14.02 50.23 42.56
CA ILE A 6 -13.57 50.13 41.15
C ILE A 6 -13.51 48.63 40.78
N PRO A 7 -14.07 48.20 39.63
CA PRO A 7 -14.20 46.80 39.29
C PRO A 7 -12.85 46.26 38.80
N PHE A 8 -12.15 45.51 39.65
CA PHE A 8 -11.08 44.61 39.21
C PHE A 8 -11.70 43.26 38.82
N LEU A 9 -12.57 43.27 37.80
CA LEU A 9 -13.03 42.05 37.14
C LEU A 9 -12.48 42.03 35.71
N SER A 10 -11.17 42.20 35.61
CA SER A 10 -10.44 42.08 34.36
C SER A 10 -9.64 40.79 34.39
N LEU A 11 -10.08 39.87 33.53
CA LEU A 11 -9.23 38.95 32.78
C LEU A 11 -8.65 37.73 33.50
N LEU A 12 -9.54 36.81 33.90
CA LEU A 12 -9.19 35.38 33.92
C LEU A 12 -9.77 34.75 32.64
N ILE A 13 -9.03 34.86 31.53
CA ILE A 13 -9.27 34.02 30.36
C ILE A 13 -8.68 32.65 30.72
N PRO A 14 -9.49 31.61 30.98
CA PRO A 14 -8.93 30.28 31.12
C PRO A 14 -8.24 29.90 29.81
N LEU A 15 -6.93 29.66 29.87
CA LEU A 15 -6.15 29.10 28.79
C LEU A 15 -6.55 27.61 28.67
N THR A 16 -7.75 27.37 28.13
CA THR A 16 -8.17 26.01 27.78
C THR A 16 -7.31 25.56 26.61
N PRO A 17 -6.58 24.44 26.70
CA PRO A 17 -5.90 23.89 25.53
C PRO A 17 -6.98 23.50 24.52
N GLN A 18 -7.15 24.32 23.48
CA GLN A 18 -7.92 23.91 22.31
C GLN A 18 -7.10 22.84 21.61
N SER A 19 -7.55 21.60 21.70
CA SER A 19 -7.08 20.54 20.80
C SER A 19 -7.34 21.02 19.38
N ALA A 20 -6.27 21.34 18.65
CA ALA A 20 -6.35 21.52 17.21
C ALA A 20 -6.64 20.14 16.61
N PHE A 21 -7.93 19.85 16.39
CA PHE A 21 -8.30 18.77 15.51
C PHE A 21 -7.85 19.16 14.11
N ALA A 22 -7.09 18.29 13.45
CA ALA A 22 -6.87 18.43 12.02
C ALA A 22 -8.25 18.53 11.37
N GLN A 23 -8.44 19.55 10.52
CA GLN A 23 -9.67 19.68 9.75
C GLN A 23 -9.83 18.38 8.97
N SER A 24 -10.95 17.69 9.17
CA SER A 24 -11.23 16.45 8.46
C SER A 24 -11.19 16.76 6.97
N GLU A 25 -10.28 16.13 6.24
CA GLU A 25 -10.33 16.13 4.79
C GLU A 25 -11.73 15.68 4.33
N PRO A 26 -12.28 16.23 3.24
CA PRO A 26 -13.55 15.80 2.70
C PRO A 26 -13.57 14.27 2.52
N GLU A 27 -14.67 13.62 2.86
CA GLU A 27 -14.82 12.17 2.68
C GLU A 27 -14.79 11.83 1.17
N LEU A 28 -13.62 11.41 0.68
CA LEU A 28 -13.46 10.95 -0.70
C LEU A 28 -14.06 9.55 -0.85
N LYS A 29 -14.86 9.37 -1.91
CA LYS A 29 -15.43 8.07 -2.28
C LYS A 29 -14.73 7.52 -3.50
N LEU A 30 -14.40 6.24 -3.46
CA LEU A 30 -13.82 5.55 -4.61
C LEU A 30 -14.91 5.31 -5.67
N GLU A 31 -14.76 5.93 -6.84
CA GLU A 31 -15.73 5.78 -7.94
C GLU A 31 -15.37 4.67 -8.93
N SER A 32 -14.09 4.49 -9.25
CA SER A 32 -13.64 3.46 -10.19
C SER A 32 -12.16 3.09 -10.02
N VAL A 33 -11.78 1.89 -10.48
CA VAL A 33 -10.41 1.38 -10.46
C VAL A 33 -10.08 0.71 -11.79
N VAL A 34 -8.88 0.95 -12.30
CA VAL A 34 -8.29 0.19 -13.42
C VAL A 34 -6.99 -0.45 -12.92
N ILE A 35 -6.88 -1.77 -13.05
CA ILE A 35 -5.69 -2.53 -12.64
C ILE A 35 -5.01 -3.08 -13.88
N VAL A 36 -3.80 -2.58 -14.18
CA VAL A 36 -2.92 -3.14 -15.20
C VAL A 36 -1.93 -4.07 -14.51
N SER A 37 -2.16 -5.38 -14.63
CA SER A 37 -1.40 -6.39 -13.90
C SER A 37 -0.49 -7.21 -14.81
N ARG A 38 0.70 -7.55 -14.31
CA ARG A 38 1.55 -8.57 -14.91
C ARG A 38 1.03 -9.97 -14.54
N HIS A 39 1.34 -10.96 -15.36
CA HIS A 39 1.13 -12.37 -15.02
C HIS A 39 1.87 -12.77 -13.73
N GLY A 40 1.43 -13.87 -13.09
CA GLY A 40 2.12 -14.46 -11.93
C GLY A 40 3.43 -15.18 -12.28
N VAL A 41 3.98 -15.94 -11.31
CA VAL A 41 5.27 -16.63 -11.47
C VAL A 41 5.19 -17.71 -12.54
N ARG A 42 6.11 -17.66 -13.51
CA ARG A 42 6.20 -18.57 -14.66
C ARG A 42 7.61 -19.10 -14.87
N ALA A 43 7.73 -20.20 -15.60
CA ALA A 43 9.02 -20.67 -16.10
C ALA A 43 9.66 -19.67 -17.08
N PRO A 44 11.00 -19.72 -17.29
CA PRO A 44 11.68 -18.97 -18.34
C PRO A 44 10.98 -19.14 -19.68
N THR A 45 10.93 -18.09 -20.50
CA THR A 45 10.27 -18.19 -21.81
C THR A 45 11.03 -19.08 -22.77
N LYS A 46 12.36 -19.13 -22.63
CA LYS A 46 13.30 -19.81 -23.50
C LYS A 46 14.43 -20.40 -22.65
N ALA A 47 15.09 -21.42 -23.17
CA ALA A 47 16.35 -21.96 -22.65
C ALA A 47 17.31 -22.06 -23.84
N THR A 48 18.09 -21.00 -24.06
CA THR A 48 19.00 -20.92 -25.22
C THR A 48 20.35 -21.55 -24.91
N GLN A 49 21.13 -21.86 -25.95
CA GLN A 49 22.49 -22.39 -25.78
C GLN A 49 23.38 -21.39 -25.01
N LEU A 50 23.31 -20.10 -25.36
CA LEU A 50 24.04 -19.05 -24.66
C LEU A 50 23.76 -19.05 -23.14
N MET A 51 22.53 -19.33 -22.70
CA MET A 51 22.22 -19.40 -21.27
C MET A 51 22.97 -20.55 -20.58
N GLN A 52 23.21 -21.66 -21.28
CA GLN A 52 23.99 -22.79 -20.77
C GLN A 52 25.48 -22.47 -20.80
N ASP A 53 25.98 -21.77 -21.83
CA ASP A 53 27.40 -21.53 -22.02
C ASP A 53 28.00 -20.50 -21.03
N VAL A 54 27.18 -19.61 -20.46
CA VAL A 54 27.64 -18.53 -19.58
C VAL A 54 27.86 -18.95 -18.12
N THR A 55 27.55 -20.20 -17.76
CA THR A 55 27.76 -20.72 -16.41
C THR A 55 28.15 -22.19 -16.45
N PRO A 56 29.07 -22.66 -15.60
CA PRO A 56 29.35 -24.09 -15.48
C PRO A 56 28.22 -24.87 -14.78
N ASP A 57 27.26 -24.17 -14.14
CA ASP A 57 26.19 -24.80 -13.37
C ASP A 57 24.98 -25.19 -14.23
N ALA A 58 24.35 -26.32 -13.88
CA ALA A 58 23.10 -26.72 -14.51
C ALA A 58 21.93 -25.83 -14.03
N TRP A 59 21.18 -25.28 -14.99
CA TRP A 59 19.94 -24.56 -14.67
C TRP A 59 18.88 -25.50 -14.08
N PRO A 60 18.12 -25.06 -13.06
CA PRO A 60 17.09 -25.89 -12.47
C PRO A 60 15.95 -26.15 -13.45
N THR A 61 15.39 -27.36 -13.38
CA THR A 61 14.21 -27.73 -14.16
C THR A 61 12.96 -27.14 -13.52
N TRP A 62 12.09 -26.57 -14.34
CA TRP A 62 10.78 -26.07 -13.90
C TRP A 62 9.72 -27.16 -14.00
N PRO A 63 8.72 -27.18 -13.10
CA PRO A 63 7.66 -28.20 -13.11
C PRO A 63 6.62 -28.01 -14.22
N VAL A 64 6.83 -27.03 -15.12
CA VAL A 64 5.92 -26.67 -16.21
C VAL A 64 6.73 -26.34 -17.46
N LYS A 65 6.06 -26.31 -18.62
CA LYS A 65 6.67 -25.93 -19.90
C LYS A 65 7.22 -24.49 -19.86
N LEU A 66 8.22 -24.21 -20.69
CA LEU A 66 8.77 -22.87 -20.83
C LEU A 66 7.67 -21.84 -21.13
N GLY A 67 7.72 -20.71 -20.44
CA GLY A 67 6.75 -19.62 -20.54
C GLY A 67 5.42 -19.84 -19.82
N TRP A 68 5.13 -21.05 -19.32
CA TRP A 68 3.85 -21.32 -18.64
C TRP A 68 3.85 -20.81 -17.20
N LEU A 69 2.67 -20.35 -16.76
CA LEU A 69 2.41 -20.03 -15.36
C LEU A 69 2.60 -21.30 -14.51
N THR A 70 3.26 -21.16 -13.36
CA THR A 70 3.38 -22.26 -12.39
C THR A 70 2.11 -22.38 -11.55
N PRO A 71 1.80 -23.56 -10.97
CA PRO A 71 0.68 -23.69 -10.03
C PRO A 71 0.76 -22.69 -8.87
N ARG A 72 1.94 -22.58 -8.24
CA ARG A 72 2.22 -21.56 -7.22
C ARG A 72 2.03 -20.13 -7.73
N GLY A 73 2.39 -19.86 -8.99
CA GLY A 73 2.14 -18.57 -9.62
C GLY A 73 0.66 -18.23 -9.72
N GLY A 74 -0.19 -19.23 -9.96
CA GLY A 74 -1.65 -19.10 -9.90
C GLY A 74 -2.16 -18.79 -8.49
N GLU A 75 -1.69 -19.54 -7.49
CA GLU A 75 -2.05 -19.32 -6.07
C GLU A 75 -1.71 -17.89 -5.61
N LEU A 76 -0.51 -17.41 -5.95
CA LEU A 76 -0.07 -16.06 -5.56
C LEU A 76 -0.93 -14.95 -6.17
N ILE A 77 -1.36 -15.11 -7.43
CA ILE A 77 -2.27 -14.14 -8.05
C ILE A 77 -3.69 -14.25 -7.46
N ALA A 78 -4.13 -15.44 -7.05
CA ALA A 78 -5.38 -15.59 -6.32
C ALA A 78 -5.35 -14.86 -4.97
N TYR A 79 -4.23 -14.93 -4.23
CA TYR A 79 -4.06 -14.16 -2.99
C TYR A 79 -4.05 -12.64 -3.24
N LEU A 80 -3.39 -12.18 -4.30
CA LEU A 80 -3.48 -10.77 -4.70
C LEU A 80 -4.93 -10.36 -4.99
N GLY A 81 -5.68 -11.21 -5.72
CA GLY A 81 -7.09 -10.98 -5.99
C GLY A 81 -7.96 -10.99 -4.74
N HIS A 82 -7.61 -11.76 -3.70
CA HIS A 82 -8.28 -11.71 -2.41
C HIS A 82 -7.98 -10.44 -1.63
N TYR A 83 -6.75 -9.92 -1.70
CA TYR A 83 -6.39 -8.64 -1.08
C TYR A 83 -7.07 -7.44 -1.76
N GLN A 84 -7.33 -7.51 -3.07
CA GLN A 84 -7.95 -6.44 -3.85
C GLN A 84 -9.49 -6.46 -3.81
N ARG A 85 -10.08 -7.53 -3.27
CA ARG A 85 -11.53 -7.67 -3.10
C ARG A 85 -11.98 -7.00 -1.82
#